data_AF-A0AAC8Q6Z1-F1
#
_entry.id   AF-A0AAC8Q6Z1-F1
#
_cell.length_a   1.000
_cell.length_b   1.000
_cell.length_c   1.000
_cell.angle_alpha   90.00
_cell.angle_beta   90.00
_cell.angle_gamma   90.00
#
_symmetry.space_group_name_H-M   'P 1'
#
loop_
_entity.id
_entity.type
_entity.pdbx_description
1 polymer ?
#
loop_
_entity_poly.entity_id
_entity_poly.type
_entity_poly.pdbx_seq_one_letter_code
_entity_poly.pdbx_strand_id
1 'polypeptide(L)'
;MSREVSLTLRPLALSFVLSLLSAPAWAQSAPATWTEHWFEHNQTVSRVYQDPDVAVYFDSAVSRSITWPNTFVGDVWRYTRRTYGHFGTDAQLYAIFHTAKYSGGHPSTYFDGSHDYRNVIDVGSSSTTAWTSGTGNDLDIVTHEVGHIVELGSKGVHNSPAFGLWGDSKWAEIYIYDVYLGLGRTSDANRWYNLMVNGTDGFPRANTHWFRDWFHPIYKNHGGAQVLNRYFVLLAQYLPKNGSDYARNLNWGEFIHFWSGAAGVNLKTLATSAFGWPTEWETQFVQAQRDFPFTYANPGPSAVAVFQDINHGGYAAALPVGRYSLAALNAWGVRNDDITSVRVANGYKVTFYADDNFAGATLTKTADDASLVDDGWNDVASSLVVSAASTSTPSTLVQAEAYSSMSGVATEATTDTDGGSNVGFIEAGDWMAYNGINFPATGSYRIEYRVASLSGGGRLSLDLNAGATVLGTVDLPATGGWQSWTTVSHTVNVTAGTYNVGIYAQAGGWNFNWFRITRL
;
A
#
# COMPACT_ATOMS: atom_id res chain seq x y z
N MET A 1 -41.47 -54.06 -15.41
CA MET A 1 -41.98 -54.49 -14.09
C MET A 1 -40.88 -55.27 -13.40
N SER A 2 -40.03 -54.53 -12.69
CA SER A 2 -38.73 -54.98 -12.19
C SER A 2 -38.78 -55.20 -10.68
N ARG A 3 -38.12 -56.28 -10.26
CA ARG A 3 -38.16 -56.91 -8.94
C ARG A 3 -37.78 -55.98 -7.79
N GLU A 4 -38.57 -56.04 -6.72
CA GLU A 4 -38.24 -55.54 -5.39
C GLU A 4 -37.07 -56.33 -4.78
N VAL A 5 -36.07 -55.62 -4.26
CA VAL A 5 -35.07 -56.14 -3.33
C VAL A 5 -35.13 -55.25 -2.10
N SER A 6 -35.64 -55.82 -1.01
CA SER A 6 -35.54 -55.24 0.34
C SER A 6 -34.14 -55.51 0.88
N LEU A 7 -33.39 -54.44 1.14
CA LEU A 7 -32.11 -54.49 1.85
C LEU A 7 -32.29 -53.82 3.21
N THR A 8 -32.39 -54.65 4.24
CA THR A 8 -32.30 -54.28 5.65
C THR A 8 -30.92 -53.74 5.98
N LEU A 9 -30.81 -52.44 6.27
CA LEU A 9 -29.62 -51.82 6.86
C LEU A 9 -29.56 -52.16 8.36
N ARG A 10 -28.53 -52.90 8.76
CA ARG A 10 -28.10 -53.02 10.17
C ARG A 10 -27.33 -51.74 10.55
N PRO A 11 -27.52 -51.16 11.74
CA PRO A 11 -26.69 -50.05 12.18
C PRO A 11 -25.32 -50.60 12.59
N LEU A 12 -24.27 -50.19 11.87
CA LEU A 12 -22.90 -50.32 12.33
C LEU A 12 -22.70 -49.33 13.49
N ALA A 13 -22.59 -49.87 14.71
CA ALA A 13 -22.09 -49.12 15.84
C ALA A 13 -20.63 -48.73 15.55
N LEU A 14 -20.42 -47.51 15.07
CA LEU A 14 -19.09 -46.92 14.97
C LEU A 14 -18.68 -46.52 16.39
N SER A 15 -17.96 -47.41 17.05
CA SER A 15 -17.32 -47.13 18.33
C SER A 15 -16.32 -46.01 18.11
N PHE A 16 -16.70 -44.77 18.48
CA PHE A 16 -15.77 -43.65 18.60
C PHE A 16 -14.79 -44.01 19.72
N VAL A 17 -13.66 -44.61 19.36
CA VAL A 17 -12.47 -44.52 20.18
C VAL A 17 -12.09 -43.04 20.11
N LEU A 18 -12.49 -42.30 21.15
CA LEU A 18 -11.92 -41.00 21.44
C LEU A 18 -10.45 -41.29 21.73
N SER A 19 -9.59 -41.26 20.71
CA SER A 19 -8.18 -41.08 20.97
C SER A 19 -8.10 -39.72 21.63
N LEU A 20 -7.84 -39.75 22.94
CA LEU A 20 -7.13 -38.66 23.58
C LEU A 20 -5.82 -38.56 22.81
N LEU A 21 -5.84 -37.81 21.71
CA LEU A 21 -4.66 -37.17 21.18
C LEU A 21 -4.18 -36.33 22.36
N SER A 22 -3.25 -36.90 23.11
CA SER A 22 -2.36 -36.16 23.97
C SER A 22 -1.92 -34.96 23.14
N ALA A 23 -2.34 -33.77 23.56
CA ALA A 23 -1.84 -32.52 23.03
C ALA A 23 -0.32 -32.66 22.89
N PRO A 24 0.27 -32.26 21.77
CA PRO A 24 1.66 -32.55 21.52
C PRO A 24 2.48 -31.87 22.64
N ALA A 25 3.41 -32.62 23.22
CA ALA A 25 4.22 -32.18 24.34
C ALA A 25 5.16 -31.03 23.92
N TRP A 26 4.68 -29.78 23.93
CA TRP A 26 5.47 -28.60 23.55
C TRP A 26 5.33 -27.42 24.53
N ALA A 27 4.99 -27.69 25.79
CA ALA A 27 5.43 -26.80 26.85
C ALA A 27 6.85 -27.21 27.25
N GLN A 28 7.85 -26.88 26.43
CA GLN A 28 9.20 -26.76 26.98
C GLN A 28 9.12 -25.55 27.91
N SER A 29 8.83 -25.77 29.18
CA SER A 29 8.81 -24.69 30.17
C SER A 29 10.19 -24.02 30.09
N ALA A 30 10.25 -22.76 29.68
CA ALA A 30 11.49 -21.97 29.66
C ALA A 30 12.33 -22.32 30.90
N PRO A 31 13.59 -22.73 30.78
CA PRO A 31 14.29 -23.31 31.93
C PRO A 31 14.40 -22.28 33.06
N ALA A 32 14.34 -22.72 34.33
CA ALA A 32 14.41 -21.80 35.47
C ALA A 32 15.73 -21.00 35.49
N THR A 33 16.80 -21.61 34.98
CA THR A 33 18.10 -20.99 34.72
C THR A 33 18.55 -21.37 33.32
N TRP A 34 19.20 -20.44 32.64
CA TRP A 34 19.79 -20.66 31.32
C TRP A 34 21.20 -20.08 31.33
N THR A 35 22.14 -20.76 30.69
CA THR A 35 23.51 -20.24 30.54
C THR A 35 23.67 -19.79 29.10
N GLU A 36 23.92 -18.49 28.93
CA GLU A 36 24.31 -17.93 27.66
C GLU A 36 25.60 -18.59 27.19
N HIS A 37 25.69 -18.90 25.90
CA HIS A 37 26.83 -19.59 25.28
C HIS A 37 27.17 -19.02 23.90
N TRP A 38 26.82 -17.75 23.67
CA TRP A 38 27.14 -16.97 22.48
C TRP A 38 28.21 -15.90 22.77
N PHE A 39 29.07 -15.64 21.79
CA PHE A 39 30.22 -14.72 21.90
C PHE A 39 31.09 -14.95 23.15
N GLU A 40 31.34 -13.89 23.93
CA GLU A 40 32.04 -13.91 25.22
C GLU A 40 31.08 -14.12 26.40
N HIS A 41 29.77 -14.25 26.15
CA HIS A 41 28.78 -14.47 27.19
C HIS A 41 28.81 -15.95 27.57
N ASN A 42 29.26 -16.20 28.80
CA ASN A 42 29.15 -17.49 29.48
C ASN A 42 28.56 -17.25 30.87
N GLN A 43 27.33 -16.74 30.89
CA GLN A 43 26.69 -16.20 32.08
C GLN A 43 25.36 -16.91 32.32
N THR A 44 25.17 -17.34 33.57
CA THR A 44 23.91 -17.95 33.98
C THR A 44 22.90 -16.86 34.32
N VAL A 45 21.81 -16.84 33.58
CA VAL A 45 20.64 -16.00 33.81
C VAL A 45 19.53 -16.81 34.45
N SER A 46 18.70 -16.15 35.25
CA SER A 46 17.58 -16.76 35.97
C SER A 46 16.27 -16.21 35.46
N ARG A 47 15.31 -17.09 35.19
CA ARG A 47 13.96 -16.70 34.81
C ARG A 47 13.28 -15.97 35.96
N VAL A 48 12.78 -14.78 35.72
CA VAL A 48 12.04 -13.96 36.69
C VAL A 48 10.55 -13.88 36.40
N TYR A 49 10.14 -14.15 35.16
CA TYR A 49 8.75 -14.18 34.75
C TYR A 49 8.55 -15.11 33.55
N GLN A 50 7.35 -15.67 33.43
CA GLN A 50 6.93 -16.42 32.26
C GLN A 50 5.41 -16.40 32.12
N ASP A 51 4.95 -16.30 30.87
CA ASP A 51 3.62 -16.68 30.42
C ASP A 51 3.72 -17.49 29.10
N PRO A 52 2.61 -17.85 28.42
CA PRO A 52 2.68 -18.62 27.17
C PRO A 52 3.44 -17.96 26.00
N ASP A 53 3.66 -16.65 26.05
CA ASP A 53 4.22 -15.87 24.94
C ASP A 53 5.59 -15.29 25.25
N VAL A 54 5.96 -15.10 26.51
CA VAL A 54 7.26 -14.55 26.89
C VAL A 54 7.86 -15.25 28.11
N ALA A 55 9.18 -15.39 28.12
CA ALA A 55 9.98 -15.69 29.31
C ALA A 55 11.03 -14.58 29.51
N VAL A 56 11.06 -14.00 30.70
CA VAL A 56 12.01 -12.93 31.05
C VAL A 56 13.07 -13.47 31.98
N TYR A 57 14.32 -13.19 31.66
CA TYR A 57 15.52 -13.64 32.33
C TYR A 57 16.36 -12.45 32.75
N PHE A 58 16.83 -12.49 34.00
CA PHE A 58 17.78 -11.53 34.54
C PHE A 58 19.06 -12.25 34.91
N ASP A 59 20.19 -11.59 34.69
CA ASP A 59 21.39 -11.98 35.41
C ASP A 59 21.31 -11.60 36.90
N SER A 60 22.38 -11.91 37.65
CA SER A 60 22.44 -11.60 39.08
C SER A 60 22.55 -10.12 39.41
N ALA A 61 22.88 -9.26 38.44
CA ALA A 61 23.09 -7.83 38.64
C ALA A 61 21.81 -7.01 38.43
N VAL A 62 20.88 -7.47 37.60
CA VAL A 62 19.57 -6.82 37.44
C VAL A 62 18.72 -7.01 38.70
N SER A 63 18.15 -5.91 39.23
CA SER A 63 17.27 -5.98 40.40
C SER A 63 15.99 -6.76 40.08
N ARG A 64 15.70 -7.79 40.88
CA ARG A 64 14.45 -8.56 40.80
C ARG A 64 13.19 -7.77 41.17
N SER A 65 13.32 -6.55 41.69
CA SER A 65 12.19 -5.64 41.90
C SER A 65 11.66 -5.03 40.59
N ILE A 66 12.44 -5.09 39.50
CA ILE A 66 12.04 -4.60 38.18
C ILE A 66 11.05 -5.60 37.57
N THR A 67 9.86 -5.11 37.22
CA THR A 67 8.75 -5.96 36.75
C THR A 67 8.06 -5.46 35.48
N TRP A 68 8.33 -4.23 35.03
CA TRP A 68 7.76 -3.71 33.78
C TRP A 68 8.04 -4.58 32.55
N PRO A 69 9.21 -5.30 32.42
CA PRO A 69 9.44 -6.15 31.25
C PRO A 69 8.42 -7.28 31.13
N ASN A 70 7.90 -7.78 32.26
CA ASN A 70 6.94 -8.89 32.30
C ASN A 70 5.69 -8.59 31.48
N THR A 71 5.24 -7.34 31.49
CA THR A 71 4.07 -6.89 30.73
C THR A 71 4.49 -6.33 29.37
N PHE A 72 5.42 -5.38 29.36
CA PHE A 72 5.76 -4.65 28.13
C PHE A 72 6.36 -5.54 27.05
N VAL A 73 7.31 -6.43 27.39
CA VAL A 73 7.91 -7.36 26.41
C VAL A 73 6.83 -8.28 25.83
N GLY A 74 5.93 -8.78 26.68
CA GLY A 74 4.81 -9.61 26.26
C GLY A 74 3.86 -8.86 25.32
N ASP A 75 3.54 -7.61 25.61
CA ASP A 75 2.66 -6.77 24.76
C ASP A 75 3.30 -6.50 23.39
N VAL A 76 4.58 -6.14 23.36
CA VAL A 76 5.37 -5.98 22.13
C VAL A 76 5.30 -7.28 21.33
N TRP A 77 5.70 -8.41 21.92
CA TRP A 77 5.76 -9.68 21.19
C TRP A 77 4.40 -10.19 20.69
N ARG A 78 3.33 -10.01 21.46
CA ARG A 78 1.96 -10.34 21.03
C ARG A 78 1.52 -9.47 19.86
N TYR A 79 1.80 -8.17 19.91
CA TYR A 79 1.56 -7.29 18.77
C TYR A 79 2.37 -7.75 17.56
N THR A 80 3.67 -8.01 17.74
CA THR A 80 4.57 -8.47 16.68
C THR A 80 4.03 -9.70 15.98
N ARG A 81 3.64 -10.73 16.74
CA ARG A 81 3.15 -11.98 16.12
C ARG A 81 1.81 -11.81 15.42
N ARG A 82 0.90 -11.01 16.01
CA ARG A 82 -0.39 -10.70 15.40
C ARG A 82 -0.23 -9.95 14.08
N THR A 83 0.75 -9.05 14.01
CA THR A 83 0.92 -8.11 12.89
C THR A 83 1.89 -8.61 11.80
N TYR A 84 3.02 -9.20 12.21
CA TYR A 84 4.12 -9.62 11.32
C TYR A 84 4.19 -11.15 11.11
N GLY A 85 3.44 -11.93 11.90
CA GLY A 85 3.29 -13.38 11.74
C GLY A 85 4.13 -14.20 12.72
N HIS A 86 4.37 -15.46 12.39
CA HIS A 86 5.03 -16.41 13.29
C HIS A 86 6.53 -16.50 13.00
N PHE A 87 7.31 -16.75 14.05
CA PHE A 87 8.77 -16.85 14.02
C PHE A 87 9.19 -18.22 14.54
N GLY A 88 8.80 -19.27 13.82
CA GLY A 88 9.02 -20.65 14.25
C GLY A 88 7.82 -21.25 14.99
N THR A 89 8.02 -22.46 15.52
CA THR A 89 6.97 -23.24 16.19
C THR A 89 6.82 -22.91 17.66
N ASP A 90 7.88 -22.42 18.31
CA ASP A 90 7.81 -21.89 19.66
C ASP A 90 7.12 -20.52 19.65
N ALA A 91 6.06 -20.41 20.44
CA ALA A 91 5.32 -19.19 20.63
C ALA A 91 6.11 -18.14 21.44
N GLN A 92 7.09 -18.59 22.23
CA GLN A 92 7.72 -17.80 23.27
C GLN A 92 8.89 -16.96 22.78
N LEU A 93 8.94 -15.70 23.22
CA LEU A 93 10.13 -14.86 23.16
C LEU A 93 10.92 -14.99 24.47
N TYR A 94 12.23 -15.18 24.37
CA TYR A 94 13.13 -15.27 25.52
C TYR A 94 13.89 -13.95 25.64
N ALA A 95 13.51 -13.14 26.62
CA ALA A 95 14.08 -11.80 26.82
C ALA A 95 15.05 -11.81 28.00
N ILE A 96 16.31 -11.50 27.72
CA ILE A 96 17.41 -11.47 28.69
C ILE A 96 17.80 -10.02 28.95
N PHE A 97 17.98 -9.68 30.22
CA PHE A 97 18.43 -8.35 30.63
C PHE A 97 19.73 -8.42 31.44
N HIS A 98 20.62 -7.46 31.16
CA HIS A 98 21.87 -7.24 31.87
C HIS A 98 21.98 -5.81 32.40
N THR A 99 22.63 -5.64 33.55
CA THR A 99 22.91 -4.34 34.16
C THR A 99 24.37 -4.29 34.59
N ALA A 100 24.98 -3.10 34.51
CA ALA A 100 26.37 -2.84 34.88
C ALA A 100 27.44 -3.63 34.08
N LYS A 101 27.03 -4.44 33.12
CA LYS A 101 27.87 -5.32 32.31
C LYS A 101 27.17 -5.59 30.99
N TYR A 102 27.94 -5.56 29.91
CA TYR A 102 27.47 -5.64 28.52
C TYR A 102 26.48 -4.52 28.17
N SER A 103 26.64 -3.91 27.00
CA SER A 103 25.80 -2.78 26.57
C SER A 103 25.39 -2.96 25.12
N GLY A 104 24.16 -2.57 24.81
CA GLY A 104 23.59 -2.77 23.49
C GLY A 104 22.62 -3.95 23.49
N GLY A 105 22.23 -4.38 22.31
CA GLY A 105 21.35 -5.50 22.12
C GLY A 105 21.99 -6.58 21.25
N HIS A 106 21.54 -7.81 21.46
CA HIS A 106 21.90 -8.97 20.69
C HIS A 106 20.64 -9.83 20.45
N PRO A 107 20.10 -9.80 19.23
CA PRO A 107 18.95 -10.60 18.87
C PRO A 107 19.40 -11.92 18.27
N SER A 108 18.63 -12.98 18.49
CA SER A 108 18.81 -14.22 17.74
C SER A 108 17.47 -14.89 17.45
N THR A 109 17.39 -15.54 16.29
CA THR A 109 16.16 -16.18 15.84
C THR A 109 16.19 -17.68 16.11
N TYR A 110 15.03 -18.31 16.05
CA TYR A 110 14.88 -19.76 16.20
C TYR A 110 15.66 -20.61 15.16
N PHE A 111 16.27 -19.99 14.15
CA PHE A 111 17.16 -20.68 13.20
C PHE A 111 18.54 -20.99 13.79
N ASP A 112 18.93 -20.29 14.85
CA ASP A 112 20.29 -20.34 15.38
C ASP A 112 20.44 -21.37 16.49
N GLY A 113 21.24 -22.41 16.21
CA GLY A 113 21.56 -23.45 17.16
C GLY A 113 22.41 -22.96 18.35
N SER A 114 23.15 -21.86 18.19
CA SER A 114 23.89 -21.24 19.30
C SER A 114 22.99 -20.51 20.29
N HIS A 115 21.69 -20.42 20.04
CA HIS A 115 20.69 -19.86 20.96
C HIS A 115 19.61 -20.90 21.31
N ASP A 116 19.97 -22.18 21.23
CA ASP A 116 19.09 -23.32 21.47
C ASP A 116 17.83 -23.31 20.57
N TYR A 117 17.91 -22.73 19.37
CA TYR A 117 16.80 -22.58 18.43
C TYR A 117 15.61 -21.80 19.01
N ARG A 118 15.88 -20.76 19.82
CA ARG A 118 14.88 -19.86 20.40
C ARG A 118 14.90 -18.49 19.73
N ASN A 119 13.76 -17.78 19.76
CA ASN A 119 13.77 -16.34 19.53
C ASN A 119 14.22 -15.63 20.81
N VAL A 120 15.31 -14.91 20.73
CA VAL A 120 16.00 -14.29 21.86
C VAL A 120 16.18 -12.81 21.61
N ILE A 121 15.89 -12.01 22.62
CA ILE A 121 16.43 -10.67 22.73
C ILE A 121 17.33 -10.65 23.97
N ASP A 122 18.55 -10.20 23.82
CA ASP A 122 19.51 -10.02 24.89
C ASP A 122 19.86 -8.54 24.95
N VAL A 123 19.45 -7.85 26.01
CA VAL A 123 19.63 -6.40 26.15
C VAL A 123 20.45 -6.05 27.38
N GLY A 124 21.47 -5.23 27.19
CA GLY A 124 22.40 -4.82 28.23
C GLY A 124 22.53 -3.32 28.38
N SER A 125 22.86 -2.89 29.59
CA SER A 125 23.25 -1.52 29.88
C SER A 125 24.47 -1.48 30.80
N SER A 126 25.42 -0.59 30.49
CA SER A 126 26.57 -0.32 31.35
C SER A 126 26.21 0.46 32.61
N SER A 127 24.99 1.02 32.71
CA SER A 127 24.50 1.68 33.91
C SER A 127 24.20 0.66 35.01
N THR A 128 24.54 0.98 36.26
CA THR A 128 24.18 0.17 37.45
C THR A 128 22.73 0.37 37.89
N THR A 129 22.04 1.38 37.37
CA THR A 129 20.64 1.69 37.67
C THR A 129 19.72 1.50 36.46
N ALA A 130 20.18 0.76 35.45
CA ALA A 130 19.42 0.45 34.25
C ALA A 130 18.07 -0.21 34.58
N TRP A 131 17.11 -0.06 33.67
CA TRP A 131 15.79 -0.69 33.74
C TRP A 131 14.89 -0.25 34.89
N THR A 132 15.33 0.67 35.74
CA THR A 132 14.53 1.17 36.87
C THR A 132 13.36 2.02 36.42
N SER A 133 13.45 2.67 35.25
CA SER A 133 12.43 3.61 34.77
C SER A 133 11.29 2.91 34.05
N GLY A 134 11.59 1.91 33.21
CA GLY A 134 10.61 1.33 32.30
C GLY A 134 10.05 2.35 31.31
N THR A 135 10.88 3.32 30.91
CA THR A 135 10.52 4.42 29.99
C THR A 135 11.68 4.73 29.05
N GLY A 136 11.40 5.45 27.96
CA GLY A 136 12.45 5.92 27.06
C GLY A 136 13.27 4.76 26.49
N ASN A 137 14.59 4.84 26.64
CA ASN A 137 15.51 3.85 26.08
C ASN A 137 15.31 2.43 26.66
N ASP A 138 14.78 2.30 27.89
CA ASP A 138 14.46 0.99 28.47
C ASP A 138 13.45 0.24 27.57
N LEU A 139 12.48 0.98 27.01
CA LEU A 139 11.46 0.45 26.10
C LEU A 139 11.95 0.38 24.65
N ASP A 140 12.72 1.39 24.22
CA ASP A 140 13.17 1.52 22.83
C ASP A 140 14.09 0.35 22.45
N ILE A 141 15.09 0.02 23.28
CA ILE A 141 16.04 -1.05 22.97
C ILE A 141 15.36 -2.43 22.96
N VAL A 142 14.45 -2.69 23.90
CA VAL A 142 13.68 -3.95 23.92
C VAL A 142 12.87 -4.09 22.63
N THR A 143 12.19 -3.02 22.23
CA THR A 143 11.38 -3.03 21.01
C THR A 143 12.27 -3.15 19.77
N HIS A 144 13.44 -2.52 19.77
CA HIS A 144 14.45 -2.63 18.72
C HIS A 144 14.86 -4.08 18.46
N GLU A 145 15.25 -4.80 19.52
CA GLU A 145 15.69 -6.19 19.39
C GLU A 145 14.59 -7.13 18.91
N VAL A 146 13.34 -6.89 19.32
CA VAL A 146 12.20 -7.63 18.75
C VAL A 146 12.04 -7.32 17.26
N GLY A 147 12.35 -6.09 16.83
CA GLY A 147 12.40 -5.72 15.42
C GLY A 147 13.37 -6.60 14.62
N HIS A 148 14.55 -6.91 15.16
CA HIS A 148 15.48 -7.82 14.51
C HIS A 148 14.96 -9.25 14.39
N ILE A 149 14.16 -9.74 15.34
CA ILE A 149 13.48 -11.04 15.17
C ILE A 149 12.57 -11.00 13.94
N VAL A 150 11.86 -9.89 13.72
CA VAL A 150 11.04 -9.71 12.52
C VAL A 150 11.92 -9.70 11.28
N GLU A 151 12.98 -8.91 11.29
CA GLU A 151 13.86 -8.73 10.14
C GLU A 151 14.56 -10.03 9.71
N LEU A 152 15.03 -10.81 10.68
CA LEU A 152 15.91 -11.97 10.48
C LEU A 152 15.16 -13.30 10.40
N GLY A 153 13.88 -13.34 10.79
CA GLY A 153 13.10 -14.57 10.89
C GLY A 153 11.74 -14.56 10.20
N SER A 154 11.39 -13.48 9.50
CA SER A 154 10.08 -13.35 8.87
C SER A 154 9.80 -14.43 7.82
N LYS A 155 8.56 -14.95 7.87
CA LYS A 155 8.01 -15.88 6.87
C LYS A 155 8.80 -17.19 6.72
N GLY A 156 9.45 -17.62 7.80
CA GLY A 156 10.20 -18.87 7.80
C GLY A 156 11.45 -18.83 6.94
N VAL A 157 11.99 -17.63 6.68
CA VAL A 157 13.24 -17.43 5.96
C VAL A 157 14.23 -16.72 6.88
N HIS A 158 15.43 -17.28 6.97
CA HIS A 158 16.51 -16.82 7.81
C HIS A 158 17.32 -15.71 7.13
N ASN A 159 17.81 -14.77 7.96
CA ASN A 159 18.59 -13.59 7.63
C ASN A 159 17.81 -12.49 6.88
N SER A 160 18.42 -11.30 6.83
CA SER A 160 17.87 -10.13 6.13
C SER A 160 18.71 -9.82 4.89
N PRO A 161 18.15 -9.96 3.67
CA PRO A 161 18.89 -9.65 2.45
C PRO A 161 19.06 -8.13 2.26
N ALA A 162 18.38 -7.31 3.07
CA ALA A 162 18.47 -5.85 3.05
C ALA A 162 19.40 -5.27 4.11
N PHE A 163 19.92 -6.09 5.05
CA PHE A 163 20.77 -5.64 6.15
C PHE A 163 21.97 -4.83 5.67
N GLY A 164 22.61 -5.24 4.57
CA GLY A 164 23.75 -4.51 3.99
C GLY A 164 23.40 -3.12 3.40
N LEU A 165 22.12 -2.81 3.21
CA LEU A 165 21.65 -1.53 2.68
C LEU A 165 21.20 -0.58 3.79
N TRP A 166 20.46 -1.09 4.77
CA TRP A 166 19.87 -0.25 5.81
C TRP A 166 20.58 -0.40 7.17
N GLY A 167 21.54 -1.30 7.29
CA GLY A 167 22.29 -1.55 8.51
C GLY A 167 21.42 -2.05 9.68
N ASP A 168 21.98 -1.96 10.86
CA ASP A 168 21.37 -2.40 12.11
C ASP A 168 19.99 -1.74 12.35
N SER A 169 19.94 -0.41 12.40
CA SER A 169 18.80 0.21 13.07
C SER A 169 17.64 0.65 12.16
N LYS A 170 17.86 0.89 10.86
CA LYS A 170 16.96 1.78 10.10
C LYS A 170 15.55 1.22 9.88
N TRP A 171 15.41 -0.09 9.71
CA TRP A 171 14.08 -0.72 9.67
C TRP A 171 13.48 -0.83 11.08
N ALA A 172 14.29 -1.13 12.10
CA ALA A 172 13.85 -1.17 13.49
C ALA A 172 13.29 0.18 13.96
N GLU A 173 13.83 1.31 13.49
CA GLU A 173 13.33 2.66 13.79
C GLU A 173 11.83 2.81 13.44
N ILE A 174 11.39 2.38 12.25
CA ILE A 174 9.98 2.45 11.87
C ILE A 174 9.12 1.39 12.56
N TYR A 175 9.70 0.23 12.84
CA TYR A 175 9.03 -0.82 13.60
C TYR A 175 8.71 -0.40 15.04
N ILE A 176 9.62 0.29 15.74
CA ILE A 176 9.37 0.83 17.09
C ILE A 176 8.20 1.82 17.07
N TYR A 177 8.17 2.70 16.06
CA TYR A 177 7.06 3.64 15.88
C TYR A 177 5.72 2.92 15.69
N ASP A 178 5.69 1.89 14.84
CA ASP A 178 4.52 1.05 14.60
C ASP A 178 4.03 0.36 15.88
N VAL A 179 4.92 -0.30 16.61
CA VAL A 179 4.60 -0.99 17.87
C VAL A 179 4.00 -0.03 18.89
N TYR A 180 4.60 1.16 19.08
CA TYR A 180 4.06 2.13 20.03
C TYR A 180 2.66 2.61 19.64
N LEU A 181 2.39 2.85 18.36
CA LEU A 181 1.03 3.16 17.90
C LEU A 181 0.08 1.98 18.13
N GLY A 182 0.49 0.76 17.78
CA GLY A 182 -0.29 -0.46 17.92
C GLY A 182 -0.63 -0.84 19.36
N LEU A 183 0.21 -0.43 20.32
CA LEU A 183 -0.02 -0.59 21.76
C LEU A 183 -0.75 0.59 22.39
N GLY A 184 -1.16 1.60 21.61
CA GLY A 184 -1.82 2.81 22.12
C GLY A 184 -0.92 3.76 22.91
N ARG A 185 0.41 3.58 22.83
CA ARG A 185 1.42 4.38 23.55
C ARG A 185 1.77 5.66 22.79
N THR A 186 0.76 6.51 22.60
CA THR A 186 0.86 7.72 21.76
C THR A 186 1.95 8.70 22.21
N SER A 187 2.21 8.82 23.52
CA SER A 187 3.31 9.65 24.04
C SER A 187 4.68 9.14 23.63
N ASP A 188 4.89 7.81 23.70
CA ASP A 188 6.14 7.18 23.31
C ASP A 188 6.34 7.23 21.79
N ALA A 189 5.27 6.98 21.02
CA ALA A 189 5.28 7.12 19.57
C ALA A 189 5.66 8.55 19.13
N ASN A 190 5.09 9.58 19.78
CA ASN A 190 5.41 10.97 19.48
C ASN A 190 6.84 11.34 19.85
N ARG A 191 7.33 10.90 21.02
CA ARG A 191 8.73 11.08 21.43
C ARG A 191 9.68 10.43 20.41
N TRP A 192 9.40 9.17 20.05
CA TRP A 192 10.22 8.41 19.11
C TRP A 192 10.22 9.03 17.72
N TYR A 193 9.05 9.44 17.20
CA TYR A 193 8.94 10.16 15.94
C TYR A 193 9.81 11.41 15.92
N ASN A 194 9.70 12.27 16.94
CA ASN A 194 10.49 13.50 17.04
C ASN A 194 11.99 13.24 17.12
N LEU A 195 12.40 12.11 17.72
CA LEU A 195 13.80 11.71 17.76
C LEU A 195 14.27 11.25 16.37
N MET A 196 13.55 10.33 15.74
CA MET A 196 13.97 9.71 14.47
C MET A 196 13.87 10.65 13.27
N VAL A 197 12.90 11.56 13.25
CA VAL A 197 12.73 12.51 12.13
C VAL A 197 13.93 13.45 11.96
N ASN A 198 14.68 13.67 13.06
CA ASN A 198 15.88 14.50 13.10
C ASN A 198 17.17 13.70 12.86
N GLY A 199 17.11 12.37 12.86
CA GLY A 199 18.27 11.50 12.62
C GLY A 199 18.78 11.62 11.19
N THR A 200 20.10 11.65 11.02
CA THR A 200 20.79 11.71 9.72
C THR A 200 21.87 10.65 9.63
N ASP A 201 22.05 10.10 8.44
CA ASP A 201 23.10 9.15 8.09
C ASP A 201 23.93 9.61 6.89
N GLY A 202 25.14 9.08 6.80
CA GLY A 202 26.04 9.31 5.66
C GLY A 202 25.80 8.38 4.46
N PHE A 203 24.95 7.36 4.64
CA PHE A 203 24.68 6.33 3.65
C PHE A 203 23.19 6.27 3.29
N PRO A 204 22.82 6.10 1.99
CA PRO A 204 23.69 5.94 0.82
C PRO A 204 24.37 7.23 0.34
N ARG A 205 23.97 8.38 0.88
CA ARG A 205 24.64 9.66 0.67
C ARG A 205 24.59 10.50 1.93
N ALA A 206 25.43 11.54 1.98
CA ALA A 206 25.43 12.52 3.06
C ALA A 206 24.03 13.09 3.30
N ASN A 207 23.67 13.27 4.57
CA ASN A 207 22.37 13.80 5.02
C ASN A 207 21.17 12.95 4.59
N THR A 208 21.33 11.63 4.53
CA THR A 208 20.19 10.72 4.33
C THR A 208 19.36 10.68 5.62
N HIS A 209 18.04 10.82 5.51
CA HIS A 209 17.13 10.62 6.63
C HIS A 209 16.23 9.42 6.37
N TRP A 210 16.68 8.23 6.77
CA TRP A 210 15.96 6.97 6.52
C TRP A 210 14.53 6.96 7.07
N PHE A 211 14.36 7.33 8.34
CA PHE A 211 13.04 7.37 8.94
C PHE A 211 12.16 8.43 8.28
N ARG A 212 12.62 9.68 8.19
CA ARG A 212 11.83 10.82 7.69
C ARG A 212 11.45 10.72 6.22
N ASP A 213 12.41 10.37 5.36
CA ASP A 213 12.27 10.51 3.91
C ASP A 213 11.97 9.18 3.21
N TRP A 214 12.15 8.04 3.87
CA TRP A 214 11.89 6.73 3.29
C TRP A 214 10.81 5.95 4.05
N PHE A 215 11.09 5.49 5.27
CA PHE A 215 10.20 4.55 5.94
C PHE A 215 8.89 5.17 6.44
N HIS A 216 8.93 6.34 7.07
CA HIS A 216 7.73 6.98 7.60
C HIS A 216 6.73 7.39 6.50
N PRO A 217 7.14 7.99 5.36
CA PRO A 217 6.24 8.22 4.24
C PRO A 217 5.61 6.94 3.70
N ILE A 218 6.39 5.85 3.59
CA ILE A 218 5.88 4.56 3.14
C ILE A 218 4.81 4.04 4.11
N TYR A 219 5.15 3.98 5.40
CA TYR A 219 4.26 3.56 6.47
C TYR A 219 2.96 4.38 6.48
N LYS A 220 3.08 5.72 6.50
CA LYS A 220 1.94 6.63 6.60
C LYS A 220 0.98 6.52 5.41
N ASN A 221 1.51 6.36 4.20
CA ASN A 221 0.71 6.50 2.98
C ASN A 221 0.25 5.15 2.40
N HIS A 222 0.89 4.04 2.77
CA HIS A 222 0.67 2.74 2.12
C HIS A 222 0.21 1.64 3.07
N GLY A 223 -0.47 2.03 4.16
CA GLY A 223 -1.15 1.11 5.05
C GLY A 223 -0.27 0.58 6.18
N GLY A 224 0.45 1.46 6.88
CA GLY A 224 1.03 1.23 8.20
C GLY A 224 1.88 -0.04 8.34
N ALA A 225 1.63 -0.79 9.41
CA ALA A 225 2.23 -2.10 9.65
C ALA A 225 2.11 -3.05 8.45
N GLN A 226 1.00 -3.00 7.72
CA GLN A 226 0.74 -3.94 6.64
C GLN A 226 1.75 -3.78 5.50
N VAL A 227 2.21 -2.57 5.17
CA VAL A 227 3.25 -2.40 4.13
C VAL A 227 4.62 -2.90 4.61
N LEU A 228 4.93 -2.72 5.89
CA LEU A 228 6.16 -3.24 6.48
C LEU A 228 6.18 -4.78 6.44
N ASN A 229 5.07 -5.43 6.78
CA ASN A 229 4.92 -6.89 6.72
C ASN A 229 4.91 -7.43 5.27
N ARG A 230 4.20 -6.74 4.35
CA ARG A 230 4.15 -7.11 2.92
C ARG A 230 5.54 -7.16 2.28
N TYR A 231 6.46 -6.29 2.69
CA TYR A 231 7.84 -6.33 2.23
C TYR A 231 8.48 -7.71 2.46
N PHE A 232 8.38 -8.26 3.67
CA PHE A 232 8.93 -9.57 3.98
C PHE A 232 8.16 -10.72 3.31
N VAL A 233 6.84 -10.58 3.11
CA VAL A 233 6.06 -11.54 2.31
C VAL A 233 6.62 -11.64 0.91
N LEU A 234 6.86 -10.51 0.24
CA LEU A 234 7.37 -10.49 -1.12
C LEU A 234 8.79 -11.03 -1.20
N LEU A 235 9.67 -10.65 -0.27
CA LEU A 235 11.03 -11.21 -0.21
C LEU A 235 10.98 -12.74 -0.10
N ALA A 236 10.21 -13.26 0.86
CA ALA A 236 10.07 -14.70 1.06
C ALA A 236 9.40 -15.40 -0.14
N GLN A 237 8.55 -14.73 -0.90
CA GLN A 237 7.92 -15.32 -2.07
C GLN A 237 8.87 -15.39 -3.28
N TYR A 238 9.62 -14.32 -3.53
CA TYR A 238 10.30 -14.12 -4.81
C TYR A 238 11.82 -14.22 -4.75
N LEU A 239 12.45 -13.84 -3.64
CA LEU A 239 13.91 -13.86 -3.57
C LEU A 239 14.41 -15.32 -3.46
N PRO A 240 15.43 -15.72 -4.24
CA PRO A 240 15.96 -17.09 -4.19
C PRO A 240 16.45 -17.46 -2.79
N LYS A 241 16.25 -18.72 -2.42
CA LYS A 241 16.64 -19.28 -1.11
C LYS A 241 17.62 -20.43 -1.28
N ASN A 242 18.48 -20.61 -0.29
CA ASN A 242 19.31 -21.80 -0.12
C ASN A 242 18.94 -22.46 1.22
N GLY A 243 18.11 -23.50 1.16
CA GLY A 243 17.48 -24.03 2.37
C GLY A 243 16.54 -23.01 2.99
N SER A 244 16.73 -22.72 4.27
CA SER A 244 15.99 -21.68 5.00
C SER A 244 16.53 -20.27 4.79
N ASP A 245 17.73 -20.10 4.23
CA ASP A 245 18.37 -18.78 4.10
C ASP A 245 18.04 -18.11 2.77
N TYR A 246 18.00 -16.78 2.76
CA TYR A 246 18.10 -16.06 1.49
C TYR A 246 19.45 -16.33 0.83
N ALA A 247 19.43 -16.64 -0.47
CA ALA A 247 20.64 -17.04 -1.18
C ALA A 247 21.64 -15.89 -1.41
N ARG A 248 21.18 -14.64 -1.30
CA ARG A 248 21.99 -13.43 -1.52
C ARG A 248 21.31 -12.18 -0.95
N ASN A 249 22.10 -11.12 -0.81
CA ASN A 249 21.62 -9.78 -0.48
C ASN A 249 20.96 -9.09 -1.69
N LEU A 250 20.17 -8.07 -1.38
CA LEU A 250 19.57 -7.16 -2.35
C LEU A 250 20.58 -6.13 -2.84
N ASN A 251 20.47 -5.75 -4.11
CA ASN A 251 20.98 -4.47 -4.57
C ASN A 251 19.93 -3.35 -4.40
N TRP A 252 20.28 -2.10 -4.72
CA TRP A 252 19.37 -0.96 -4.54
C TRP A 252 18.15 -1.04 -5.44
N GLY A 253 18.31 -1.39 -6.71
CA GLY A 253 17.17 -1.54 -7.62
C GLY A 253 16.15 -2.57 -7.12
N GLU A 254 16.61 -3.71 -6.61
CA GLU A 254 15.76 -4.73 -5.99
C GLU A 254 15.12 -4.21 -4.71
N PHE A 255 15.88 -3.58 -3.82
CA PHE A 255 15.35 -2.99 -2.59
C PHE A 255 14.17 -2.05 -2.85
N ILE A 256 14.33 -1.10 -3.78
CA ILE A 256 13.25 -0.18 -4.15
C ILE A 256 12.11 -0.90 -4.87
N HIS A 257 12.40 -1.91 -5.69
CA HIS A 257 11.38 -2.71 -6.35
C HIS A 257 10.52 -3.51 -5.37
N PHE A 258 11.11 -4.19 -4.39
CA PHE A 258 10.39 -4.92 -3.33
C PHE A 258 9.57 -3.99 -2.44
N TRP A 259 10.10 -2.82 -2.06
CA TRP A 259 9.29 -1.82 -1.35
C TRP A 259 8.17 -1.25 -2.21
N SER A 260 8.38 -1.10 -3.53
CA SER A 260 7.34 -0.67 -4.46
C SER A 260 6.22 -1.71 -4.57
N GLY A 261 6.59 -2.99 -4.64
CA GLY A 261 5.65 -4.11 -4.58
C GLY A 261 4.88 -4.12 -3.27
N ALA A 262 5.59 -3.95 -2.16
CA ALA A 262 4.98 -3.92 -0.83
C ALA A 262 3.97 -2.79 -0.73
N ALA A 263 4.33 -1.58 -1.19
CA ALA A 263 3.46 -0.41 -1.16
C ALA A 263 2.33 -0.44 -2.22
N GLY A 264 2.45 -1.31 -3.24
CA GLY A 264 1.53 -1.37 -4.38
C GLY A 264 1.67 -0.18 -5.34
N VAL A 265 2.72 0.64 -5.19
CA VAL A 265 3.00 1.83 -6.01
C VAL A 265 4.49 1.92 -6.34
N ASN A 266 4.85 2.56 -7.46
CA ASN A 266 6.27 2.77 -7.81
C ASN A 266 6.92 3.82 -6.89
N LEU A 267 7.84 3.39 -6.02
CA LEU A 267 8.52 4.26 -5.05
C LEU A 267 9.81 4.90 -5.59
N LYS A 268 10.14 4.76 -6.88
CA LYS A 268 11.35 5.36 -7.48
C LYS A 268 11.44 6.87 -7.24
N THR A 269 10.34 7.61 -7.34
CA THR A 269 10.34 9.05 -7.08
C THR A 269 10.69 9.36 -5.62
N LEU A 270 10.09 8.61 -4.68
CA LEU A 270 10.39 8.76 -3.26
C LEU A 270 11.86 8.41 -2.98
N ALA A 271 12.36 7.34 -3.57
CA ALA A 271 13.75 6.91 -3.43
C ALA A 271 14.72 7.94 -4.01
N THR A 272 14.40 8.52 -5.17
CA THR A 272 15.18 9.63 -5.76
C THR A 272 15.29 10.80 -4.79
N SER A 273 14.18 11.18 -4.16
CA SER A 273 14.16 12.28 -3.18
C SER A 273 14.95 11.93 -1.92
N ALA A 274 14.76 10.74 -1.35
CA ALA A 274 15.42 10.31 -0.12
C ALA A 274 16.92 10.08 -0.31
N PHE A 275 17.30 9.32 -1.32
CA PHE A 275 18.63 8.72 -1.47
C PHE A 275 19.41 9.22 -2.69
N GLY A 276 18.74 9.89 -3.63
CA GLY A 276 19.26 10.13 -4.97
C GLY A 276 18.99 8.95 -5.91
N TRP A 277 19.41 9.07 -7.17
CA TRP A 277 19.15 8.04 -8.18
C TRP A 277 20.30 7.92 -9.20
N PRO A 278 21.39 7.23 -8.85
CA PRO A 278 22.48 6.94 -9.79
C PRO A 278 22.02 6.05 -10.95
N THR A 279 22.65 6.17 -12.12
CA THR A 279 22.35 5.36 -13.31
C THR A 279 22.44 3.85 -13.06
N GLU A 280 23.31 3.40 -12.16
CA GLU A 280 23.42 2.01 -11.77
C GLU A 280 22.11 1.48 -11.16
N TRP A 281 21.46 2.27 -10.31
CA TRP A 281 20.20 1.88 -9.67
C TRP A 281 19.06 1.80 -10.68
N GLU A 282 19.08 2.62 -11.72
CA GLU A 282 18.12 2.49 -12.83
C GLU A 282 18.25 1.13 -13.52
N THR A 283 19.49 0.71 -13.78
CA THR A 283 19.76 -0.59 -14.41
C THR A 283 19.30 -1.73 -13.51
N GLN A 284 19.66 -1.68 -12.23
CA GLN A 284 19.25 -2.65 -11.23
C GLN A 284 17.72 -2.71 -11.07
N PHE A 285 17.04 -1.55 -11.06
CA PHE A 285 15.59 -1.47 -10.85
C PHE A 285 14.81 -2.05 -12.04
N VAL A 286 15.20 -1.70 -13.27
CA VAL A 286 14.62 -2.27 -14.49
C VAL A 286 14.86 -3.78 -14.57
N GLN A 287 16.03 -4.24 -14.14
CA GLN A 287 16.33 -5.68 -14.08
C GLN A 287 15.48 -6.39 -13.01
N ALA A 288 15.36 -5.81 -11.81
CA ALA A 288 14.51 -6.34 -10.75
C ALA A 288 13.04 -6.49 -11.20
N GLN A 289 12.50 -5.51 -11.94
CA GLN A 289 11.15 -5.57 -12.52
C GLN A 289 10.95 -6.74 -13.50
N ARG A 290 12.02 -7.21 -14.15
CA ARG A 290 11.96 -8.37 -15.06
C ARG A 290 12.08 -9.67 -14.28
N ASP A 291 12.97 -9.70 -13.28
CA ASP A 291 13.28 -10.91 -12.51
C ASP A 291 12.20 -11.24 -11.49
N PHE A 292 11.47 -10.24 -10.99
CA PHE A 292 10.42 -10.38 -9.98
C PHE A 292 9.10 -9.74 -10.45
N PRO A 293 8.29 -10.43 -11.27
CA PRO A 293 7.19 -9.82 -12.02
C PRO A 293 5.92 -9.58 -11.20
N PHE A 294 6.03 -9.13 -9.94
CA PHE A 294 4.88 -8.57 -9.24
C PHE A 294 4.60 -7.16 -9.76
N THR A 295 3.37 -6.91 -10.19
CA THR A 295 2.99 -5.62 -10.75
C THR A 295 2.45 -4.72 -9.65
N TYR A 296 3.14 -3.63 -9.39
CA TYR A 296 2.56 -2.46 -8.74
C TYR A 296 2.20 -1.47 -9.84
N ALA A 297 1.06 -0.82 -9.69
CA ALA A 297 0.73 0.27 -10.59
C ALA A 297 1.74 1.42 -10.40
N ASN A 298 1.62 2.45 -11.23
CA ASN A 298 2.16 3.76 -10.91
C ASN A 298 1.06 4.70 -10.36
N PRO A 299 0.24 4.36 -9.33
CA PRO A 299 -0.94 5.15 -9.03
C PRO A 299 -0.71 6.04 -7.80
N GLY A 300 -1.58 7.05 -7.70
CA GLY A 300 -1.71 7.87 -6.51
C GLY A 300 -2.25 7.09 -5.29
N PRO A 301 -2.79 7.81 -4.28
CA PRO A 301 -3.06 7.29 -2.93
C PRO A 301 -4.00 6.07 -2.91
N SER A 302 -3.94 5.30 -1.81
CA SER A 302 -4.80 4.15 -1.51
C SER A 302 -6.28 4.45 -1.83
N ALA A 303 -6.92 3.54 -2.59
CA ALA A 303 -8.24 3.76 -3.17
C ALA A 303 -9.36 3.07 -2.38
N VAL A 304 -9.09 1.91 -1.79
CA VAL A 304 -10.07 1.09 -1.05
C VAL A 304 -9.40 0.51 0.20
N ALA A 305 -10.14 0.26 1.27
CA ALA A 305 -9.70 -0.58 2.39
C ALA A 305 -10.77 -1.60 2.74
N VAL A 306 -10.41 -2.88 2.87
CA VAL A 306 -11.32 -3.97 3.27
C VAL A 306 -11.01 -4.42 4.68
N PHE A 307 -12.02 -4.88 5.41
CA PHE A 307 -11.94 -5.18 6.85
C PHE A 307 -12.62 -6.51 7.19
N GLN A 308 -12.05 -7.21 8.18
CA GLN A 308 -12.54 -8.50 8.65
C GLN A 308 -13.90 -8.41 9.31
N ASP A 309 -14.11 -7.39 10.16
CA ASP A 309 -15.32 -7.26 10.95
C ASP A 309 -16.19 -6.09 10.47
N ILE A 310 -17.43 -6.05 10.95
CA ILE A 310 -18.31 -4.89 10.81
C ILE A 310 -17.68 -3.62 11.41
N ASN A 311 -18.20 -2.46 11.01
CA ASN A 311 -17.75 -1.14 11.48
C ASN A 311 -16.25 -0.90 11.29
N HIS A 312 -15.67 -1.48 10.23
CA HIS A 312 -14.24 -1.37 9.91
C HIS A 312 -13.32 -1.93 11.02
N GLY A 313 -13.77 -2.99 11.70
CA GLY A 313 -13.02 -3.69 12.75
C GLY A 313 -12.16 -4.84 12.22
N GLY A 314 -11.44 -5.50 13.13
CA GLY A 314 -10.57 -6.63 12.80
C GLY A 314 -9.33 -6.23 11.99
N TYR A 315 -8.77 -7.16 11.21
CA TYR A 315 -7.68 -6.80 10.31
C TYR A 315 -8.20 -5.97 9.13
N ALA A 316 -7.31 -5.17 8.54
CA ALA A 316 -7.62 -4.36 7.37
C ALA A 316 -6.54 -4.47 6.30
N ALA A 317 -6.94 -4.39 5.03
CA ALA A 317 -6.03 -4.27 3.89
C ALA A 317 -6.41 -3.05 3.03
N ALA A 318 -5.48 -2.11 2.90
CA ALA A 318 -5.62 -0.93 2.03
C ALA A 318 -5.13 -1.28 0.63
N LEU A 319 -6.02 -1.23 -0.37
CA LEU A 319 -5.80 -1.69 -1.73
C LEU A 319 -5.79 -0.50 -2.70
N PRO A 320 -4.68 -0.26 -3.42
CA PRO A 320 -4.64 0.64 -4.58
C PRO A 320 -5.55 0.17 -5.72
N VAL A 321 -5.61 0.96 -6.80
CA VAL A 321 -6.20 0.50 -8.06
C VAL A 321 -5.45 -0.74 -8.56
N GLY A 322 -6.19 -1.82 -8.82
CA GLY A 322 -5.60 -3.11 -9.14
C GLY A 322 -6.63 -4.24 -9.22
N ARG A 323 -6.14 -5.42 -9.60
CA ARG A 323 -6.92 -6.65 -9.63
C ARG A 323 -6.29 -7.64 -8.64
N TYR A 324 -7.08 -8.18 -7.74
CA TYR A 324 -6.63 -9.01 -6.63
C TYR A 324 -7.34 -10.36 -6.68
N SER A 325 -6.66 -11.39 -7.19
CA SER A 325 -7.07 -12.79 -6.98
C SER A 325 -6.94 -13.16 -5.49
N LEU A 326 -7.43 -14.33 -5.09
CA LEU A 326 -7.26 -14.85 -3.74
C LEU A 326 -5.79 -14.91 -3.33
N ALA A 327 -4.92 -15.38 -4.22
CA ALA A 327 -3.48 -15.40 -3.95
C ALA A 327 -2.92 -13.99 -3.68
N ALA A 328 -3.39 -12.99 -4.44
CA ALA A 328 -3.02 -11.61 -4.21
C ALA A 328 -3.62 -11.10 -2.89
N LEU A 329 -4.90 -11.31 -2.62
CA LEU A 329 -5.55 -10.91 -1.36
C LEU A 329 -4.85 -11.49 -0.14
N ASN A 330 -4.47 -12.77 -0.18
CA ASN A 330 -3.66 -13.41 0.86
C ASN A 330 -2.29 -12.71 1.04
N ALA A 331 -1.64 -12.30 -0.04
CA ALA A 331 -0.40 -11.53 0.03
C ALA A 331 -0.61 -10.12 0.64
N TRP A 332 -1.82 -9.58 0.55
CA TRP A 332 -2.26 -8.35 1.22
C TRP A 332 -2.81 -8.59 2.64
N GLY A 333 -2.77 -9.83 3.14
CA GLY A 333 -3.20 -10.20 4.49
C GLY A 333 -4.71 -10.44 4.64
N VAL A 334 -5.44 -10.52 3.53
CA VAL A 334 -6.89 -10.79 3.49
C VAL A 334 -7.11 -12.28 3.29
N ARG A 335 -7.87 -12.92 4.18
CA ARG A 335 -8.19 -14.35 4.08
C ARG A 335 -9.37 -14.55 3.13
N ASN A 336 -9.48 -15.76 2.58
CA ASN A 336 -10.65 -16.13 1.77
C ASN A 336 -11.92 -15.99 2.61
N ASP A 337 -12.98 -15.45 2.02
CA ASP A 337 -14.31 -15.47 2.62
C ASP A 337 -14.32 -14.87 4.05
N ASP A 338 -13.68 -13.70 4.23
CA ASP A 338 -13.46 -13.09 5.55
C ASP A 338 -13.47 -11.54 5.47
N ILE A 339 -14.16 -10.98 4.46
CA ILE A 339 -14.38 -9.53 4.32
C ILE A 339 -15.82 -9.20 4.73
N THR A 340 -15.97 -8.31 5.71
CA THR A 340 -17.27 -7.93 6.28
C THR A 340 -17.57 -6.43 6.19
N SER A 341 -16.58 -5.56 5.98
CA SER A 341 -16.83 -4.13 5.73
C SER A 341 -15.75 -3.48 4.84
N VAL A 342 -16.03 -2.30 4.30
CA VAL A 342 -15.17 -1.63 3.32
C VAL A 342 -15.18 -0.11 3.46
N ARG A 343 -14.04 0.52 3.15
CA ARG A 343 -13.94 1.96 2.88
C ARG A 343 -13.52 2.18 1.43
N VAL A 344 -14.14 3.14 0.76
CA VAL A 344 -13.87 3.47 -0.64
C VAL A 344 -13.59 4.95 -0.76
N ALA A 345 -12.36 5.30 -1.13
CA ALA A 345 -11.97 6.67 -1.35
C ALA A 345 -12.78 7.30 -2.49
N ASN A 346 -13.05 8.59 -2.38
CA ASN A 346 -13.82 9.32 -3.38
C ASN A 346 -13.16 9.21 -4.78
N GLY A 347 -13.96 8.96 -5.81
CA GLY A 347 -13.47 8.73 -7.18
C GLY A 347 -13.03 7.29 -7.48
N TYR A 348 -13.22 6.35 -6.55
CA TYR A 348 -12.89 4.94 -6.73
C TYR A 348 -14.09 4.02 -6.56
N LYS A 349 -13.95 2.78 -7.04
CA LYS A 349 -14.88 1.69 -6.79
C LYS A 349 -14.13 0.39 -6.53
N VAL A 350 -14.77 -0.50 -5.78
CA VAL A 350 -14.37 -1.89 -5.66
C VAL A 350 -15.49 -2.78 -6.18
N THR A 351 -15.13 -3.78 -6.97
CA THR A 351 -16.02 -4.89 -7.35
C THR A 351 -15.49 -6.17 -6.72
N PHE A 352 -16.24 -6.73 -5.77
CA PHE A 352 -16.02 -8.03 -5.16
C PHE A 352 -16.59 -9.15 -6.05
N TYR A 353 -15.97 -10.32 -5.97
CA TYR A 353 -16.32 -11.54 -6.70
C TYR A 353 -16.40 -12.69 -5.70
N ALA A 354 -17.46 -13.49 -5.78
CA ALA A 354 -17.71 -14.60 -4.86
C ALA A 354 -16.68 -15.73 -5.04
N ASP A 355 -16.12 -15.88 -6.24
CA ASP A 355 -15.11 -16.90 -6.53
C ASP A 355 -13.75 -16.26 -6.85
N ASP A 356 -12.67 -17.06 -6.76
CA ASP A 356 -11.33 -16.64 -7.14
C ASP A 356 -11.24 -16.34 -8.66
N ASN A 357 -10.23 -15.56 -9.05
CA ASN A 357 -9.94 -15.18 -10.43
C ASN A 357 -11.09 -14.42 -11.12
N PHE A 358 -11.79 -13.59 -10.34
CA PHE A 358 -12.81 -12.65 -10.80
C PHE A 358 -14.03 -13.35 -11.43
N ALA A 359 -14.45 -14.47 -10.83
CA ALA A 359 -15.59 -15.27 -11.26
C ALA A 359 -16.74 -15.21 -10.23
N GLY A 360 -17.88 -15.82 -10.58
CA GLY A 360 -19.03 -15.91 -9.69
C GLY A 360 -19.89 -14.65 -9.63
N ALA A 361 -20.74 -14.59 -8.60
CA ALA A 361 -21.55 -13.40 -8.30
C ALA A 361 -20.66 -12.19 -7.98
N THR A 362 -21.18 -10.97 -8.15
CA THR A 362 -20.42 -9.74 -7.87
C THR A 362 -21.19 -8.74 -7.01
N LEU A 363 -20.46 -7.96 -6.21
CA LEU A 363 -20.95 -6.79 -5.49
C LEU A 363 -20.02 -5.62 -5.77
N THR A 364 -20.57 -4.44 -6.08
CA THR A 364 -19.78 -3.23 -6.30
C THR A 364 -20.09 -2.17 -5.25
N LYS A 365 -19.05 -1.57 -4.68
CA LYS A 365 -19.15 -0.45 -3.74
C LYS A 365 -18.37 0.75 -4.25
N THR A 366 -18.96 1.93 -4.12
CA THR A 366 -18.39 3.23 -4.54
C THR A 366 -18.24 4.21 -3.37
N ALA A 367 -18.57 3.77 -2.16
CA ALA A 367 -18.49 4.52 -0.92
C ALA A 367 -18.22 3.57 0.24
N ASP A 368 -17.88 4.12 1.40
CA ASP A 368 -17.73 3.36 2.64
C ASP A 368 -19.00 2.57 2.95
N ASP A 369 -18.81 1.34 3.40
CA ASP A 369 -19.86 0.47 3.91
C ASP A 369 -19.40 -0.15 5.23
N ALA A 370 -20.20 0.04 6.28
CA ALA A 370 -19.88 -0.46 7.61
C ALA A 370 -20.25 -1.94 7.78
N SER A 371 -21.05 -2.54 6.89
CA SER A 371 -21.41 -3.95 7.01
C SER A 371 -21.92 -4.52 5.68
N LEU A 372 -21.16 -5.41 5.06
CA LEU A 372 -21.60 -6.16 3.88
C LEU A 372 -22.63 -7.26 4.21
N VAL A 373 -23.00 -7.40 5.50
CA VAL A 373 -24.03 -8.35 5.95
C VAL A 373 -25.39 -7.97 5.38
N ASP A 374 -25.71 -6.68 5.31
CA ASP A 374 -26.99 -6.19 4.80
C ASP A 374 -27.11 -6.29 3.27
N ASP A 375 -25.98 -6.46 2.57
CA ASP A 375 -25.90 -6.80 1.15
C ASP A 375 -25.99 -8.31 0.87
N GLY A 376 -25.94 -9.15 1.90
CA GLY A 376 -25.79 -10.60 1.74
C GLY A 376 -24.40 -11.04 1.26
N TRP A 377 -23.37 -10.25 1.55
CA TRP A 377 -21.98 -10.43 1.09
C TRP A 377 -20.95 -10.58 2.21
N ASN A 378 -21.41 -10.84 3.44
CA ASN A 378 -20.54 -11.17 4.56
C ASN A 378 -19.76 -12.46 4.27
N ASP A 379 -18.44 -12.38 4.30
CA ASP A 379 -17.56 -13.55 4.16
C ASP A 379 -17.77 -14.29 2.82
N VAL A 380 -18.07 -13.54 1.74
CA VAL A 380 -18.32 -14.11 0.40
C VAL A 380 -17.18 -13.86 -0.58
N ALA A 381 -16.43 -12.78 -0.42
CA ALA A 381 -15.49 -12.35 -1.45
C ALA A 381 -14.20 -13.20 -1.46
N SER A 382 -13.96 -13.88 -2.57
CA SER A 382 -12.71 -14.63 -2.84
C SER A 382 -11.74 -13.85 -3.74
N SER A 383 -12.23 -12.87 -4.53
CA SER A 383 -11.38 -11.96 -5.31
C SER A 383 -12.03 -10.58 -5.49
N LEU A 384 -11.25 -9.54 -5.82
CA LEU A 384 -11.79 -8.20 -6.05
C LEU A 384 -10.99 -7.37 -7.07
N VAL A 385 -11.66 -6.38 -7.66
CA VAL A 385 -11.05 -5.38 -8.54
C VAL A 385 -11.29 -3.99 -7.98
N VAL A 386 -10.22 -3.24 -7.75
CA VAL A 386 -10.27 -1.81 -7.43
C VAL A 386 -9.97 -1.02 -8.69
N SER A 387 -10.83 -0.08 -9.04
CA SER A 387 -10.59 0.82 -10.17
C SER A 387 -10.98 2.24 -9.81
N ALA A 388 -10.55 3.22 -10.59
CA ALA A 388 -11.25 4.49 -10.60
C ALA A 388 -12.74 4.21 -10.85
N ALA A 389 -13.61 4.81 -10.04
CA ALA A 389 -14.98 4.96 -10.46
C ALA A 389 -14.90 5.89 -11.66
N SER A 390 -15.51 5.53 -12.77
CA SER A 390 -15.84 6.52 -13.79
C SER A 390 -16.78 7.50 -13.11
N THR A 391 -16.23 8.53 -12.46
CA THR A 391 -16.98 9.73 -12.22
C THR A 391 -17.29 10.21 -13.61
N SER A 392 -18.55 10.13 -14.03
CA SER A 392 -19.03 11.04 -15.06
C SER A 392 -18.84 12.42 -14.47
N THR A 393 -17.65 12.97 -14.59
CA THR A 393 -17.43 14.38 -14.29
C THR A 393 -18.39 15.09 -15.21
N PRO A 394 -19.37 15.86 -14.68
CA PRO A 394 -20.41 16.45 -15.50
C PRO A 394 -19.73 17.17 -16.66
N SER A 395 -19.95 16.64 -17.86
CA SER A 395 -19.36 17.18 -19.07
C SER A 395 -20.47 17.64 -19.98
N THR A 396 -20.41 18.89 -20.41
CA THR A 396 -21.37 19.43 -21.37
C THR A 396 -20.76 19.23 -22.76
N LEU A 397 -21.34 18.33 -23.55
CA LEU A 397 -21.04 18.20 -24.98
C LEU A 397 -21.95 19.16 -25.75
N VAL A 398 -21.36 19.95 -26.63
CA VAL A 398 -22.05 20.90 -27.48
C VAL A 398 -21.64 20.64 -28.93
N GLN A 399 -22.62 20.34 -29.77
CA GLN A 399 -22.40 20.16 -31.21
C GLN A 399 -22.05 21.51 -31.85
N ALA A 400 -21.12 21.51 -32.80
CA ALA A 400 -20.64 22.74 -33.43
C ALA A 400 -21.77 23.44 -34.19
N GLU A 401 -22.64 22.69 -34.85
CA GLU A 401 -23.80 23.20 -35.57
C GLU A 401 -24.91 23.74 -34.65
N ALA A 402 -24.81 23.53 -33.33
CA ALA A 402 -25.78 24.02 -32.34
C ALA A 402 -25.47 25.45 -31.85
N TYR A 403 -24.79 26.26 -32.67
CA TYR A 403 -24.55 27.66 -32.37
C TYR A 403 -25.87 28.45 -32.28
N SER A 404 -25.93 29.41 -31.36
CA SER A 404 -27.05 30.37 -31.25
C SER A 404 -26.95 31.49 -32.28
N SER A 405 -25.72 31.84 -32.68
CA SER A 405 -25.42 32.78 -33.75
C SER A 405 -24.03 32.47 -34.31
N MET A 406 -23.78 32.85 -35.56
CA MET A 406 -22.49 32.67 -36.22
C MET A 406 -22.23 33.75 -37.26
N SER A 407 -20.99 33.82 -37.75
CA SER A 407 -20.60 34.57 -38.94
C SER A 407 -19.64 33.74 -39.79
N GLY A 408 -19.89 33.71 -41.10
CA GLY A 408 -18.97 33.19 -42.13
C GLY A 408 -18.92 31.67 -42.31
N VAL A 409 -19.49 30.90 -41.40
CA VAL A 409 -19.40 29.43 -41.44
C VAL A 409 -20.59 28.75 -42.14
N ALA A 410 -20.40 27.51 -42.60
CA ALA A 410 -21.47 26.68 -43.14
C ALA A 410 -21.45 25.27 -42.53
N THR A 411 -22.58 24.56 -42.56
CA THR A 411 -22.66 23.18 -42.10
C THR A 411 -22.60 22.19 -43.25
N GLU A 412 -21.99 21.03 -43.02
CA GLU A 412 -21.99 19.90 -43.94
C GLU A 412 -22.17 18.58 -43.18
N ALA A 413 -22.50 17.49 -43.89
CA ALA A 413 -22.57 16.17 -43.27
C ALA A 413 -21.17 15.73 -42.81
N THR A 414 -21.04 15.21 -41.58
CA THR A 414 -19.78 14.69 -41.06
C THR A 414 -19.64 13.18 -41.30
N THR A 415 -18.42 12.72 -41.55
CA THR A 415 -18.07 11.29 -41.53
C THR A 415 -17.37 10.88 -40.24
N ASP A 416 -17.42 11.71 -39.19
CA ASP A 416 -16.94 11.33 -37.86
C ASP A 416 -17.79 10.17 -37.29
N THR A 417 -17.25 9.53 -36.25
CA THR A 417 -17.72 8.25 -35.69
C THR A 417 -19.20 8.23 -35.28
N ASP A 418 -19.77 9.39 -34.93
CA ASP A 418 -21.17 9.53 -34.47
C ASP A 418 -22.13 10.06 -35.56
N GLY A 419 -21.62 10.36 -36.76
CA GLY A 419 -22.38 11.00 -37.84
C GLY A 419 -22.89 12.39 -37.48
N GLY A 420 -23.94 12.85 -38.15
CA GLY A 420 -24.53 14.19 -37.95
C GLY A 420 -23.98 15.25 -38.91
N SER A 421 -23.80 16.47 -38.41
CA SER A 421 -23.21 17.57 -39.16
C SER A 421 -21.91 18.04 -38.50
N ASN A 422 -21.09 18.74 -39.27
CA ASN A 422 -20.00 19.55 -38.73
C ASN A 422 -20.09 20.95 -39.32
N VAL A 423 -19.37 21.89 -38.73
CA VAL A 423 -19.18 23.25 -39.25
C VAL A 423 -17.87 23.31 -40.02
N GLY A 424 -17.92 23.81 -41.25
CA GLY A 424 -16.80 23.98 -42.15
C GLY A 424 -16.81 25.33 -42.85
N PHE A 425 -15.97 25.47 -43.89
CA PHE A 425 -15.71 26.74 -44.59
C PHE A 425 -15.22 27.86 -43.67
N ILE A 426 -14.55 27.49 -42.57
CA ILE A 426 -14.10 28.42 -41.55
C ILE A 426 -12.88 29.20 -42.04
N GLU A 427 -13.02 30.52 -42.14
CA GLU A 427 -11.97 31.48 -42.48
C GLU A 427 -11.52 32.31 -41.27
N ALA A 428 -10.42 33.03 -41.40
CA ALA A 428 -9.95 33.92 -40.33
C ALA A 428 -10.94 35.06 -40.10
N GLY A 429 -11.40 35.24 -38.87
CA GLY A 429 -12.43 36.23 -38.50
C GLY A 429 -13.83 35.64 -38.29
N ASP A 430 -14.06 34.39 -38.72
CA ASP A 430 -15.32 33.69 -38.51
C ASP A 430 -15.51 33.28 -37.05
N TRP A 431 -16.77 33.10 -36.65
CA TRP A 431 -17.08 32.75 -35.27
C TRP A 431 -18.42 32.03 -35.11
N MET A 432 -18.52 31.30 -34.01
CA MET A 432 -19.75 30.66 -33.53
C MET A 432 -19.95 31.01 -32.04
N ALA A 433 -21.16 31.42 -31.67
CA ALA A 433 -21.51 31.72 -30.28
C ALA A 433 -22.60 30.76 -29.77
N TYR A 434 -22.41 30.26 -28.55
CA TYR A 434 -23.26 29.30 -27.87
C TYR A 434 -23.76 29.94 -26.57
N ASN A 435 -25.05 30.29 -26.53
CA ASN A 435 -25.62 31.01 -25.40
C ASN A 435 -26.03 30.05 -24.27
N GLY A 436 -25.96 30.53 -23.03
CA GLY A 436 -26.52 29.81 -21.89
C GLY A 436 -25.64 28.66 -21.36
N ILE A 437 -24.34 28.66 -21.66
CA ILE A 437 -23.43 27.63 -21.16
C ILE A 437 -23.11 27.91 -19.69
N ASN A 438 -23.55 27.01 -18.80
CA ASN A 438 -23.36 27.12 -17.36
C ASN A 438 -22.07 26.43 -16.90
N PHE A 439 -21.21 27.19 -16.21
CA PHE A 439 -20.07 26.70 -15.45
C PHE A 439 -20.47 26.67 -13.97
N PRO A 440 -20.79 25.50 -13.39
CA PRO A 440 -21.48 25.43 -12.10
C PRO A 440 -20.63 25.84 -10.89
N ALA A 441 -19.30 25.87 -11.03
CA ALA A 441 -18.39 26.24 -9.96
C ALA A 441 -17.14 26.94 -10.52
N THR A 442 -16.56 27.86 -9.74
CA THR A 442 -15.28 28.50 -10.09
C THR A 442 -14.18 27.45 -10.05
N GLY A 443 -13.32 27.41 -11.06
CA GLY A 443 -12.18 26.52 -11.08
C GLY A 443 -11.70 26.17 -12.48
N SER A 444 -10.94 25.08 -12.54
CA SER A 444 -10.30 24.59 -13.75
C SER A 444 -11.26 23.70 -14.57
N TYR A 445 -11.29 23.92 -15.88
CA TYR A 445 -12.07 23.14 -16.84
C TYR A 445 -11.18 22.73 -18.00
N ARG A 446 -11.29 21.47 -18.42
CA ARG A 446 -10.75 20.98 -19.68
C ARG A 446 -11.77 21.23 -20.78
N ILE A 447 -11.31 21.87 -21.86
CA ILE A 447 -12.12 22.12 -23.05
C ILE A 447 -11.53 21.29 -24.19
N GLU A 448 -12.34 20.42 -24.76
CA GLU A 448 -11.97 19.53 -25.85
C GLU A 448 -12.70 19.96 -27.12
N TYR A 449 -12.02 19.90 -28.27
CA TYR A 449 -12.55 20.30 -29.57
C TYR A 449 -12.31 19.17 -30.56
N ARG A 450 -13.36 18.72 -31.22
CA ARG A 450 -13.29 17.72 -32.28
C ARG A 450 -13.16 18.43 -33.62
N VAL A 451 -11.98 18.32 -34.22
CA VAL A 451 -11.59 19.12 -35.39
C VAL A 451 -10.99 18.25 -36.48
N ALA A 452 -11.04 18.74 -37.71
CA ALA A 452 -10.34 18.19 -38.86
C ALA A 452 -9.68 19.33 -39.64
N SER A 453 -8.47 19.14 -40.16
CA SER A 453 -7.78 20.14 -40.98
C SER A 453 -6.88 19.43 -41.98
N LEU A 454 -7.09 19.68 -43.27
CA LEU A 454 -6.31 18.99 -44.32
C LEU A 454 -4.81 19.22 -44.15
N SER A 455 -4.39 20.48 -43.99
CA SER A 455 -2.99 20.90 -43.97
C SER A 455 -2.53 21.47 -42.62
N GLY A 456 -3.40 21.53 -41.61
CA GLY A 456 -3.13 22.22 -40.35
C GLY A 456 -3.08 23.73 -40.50
N GLY A 457 -2.52 24.42 -39.50
CA GLY A 457 -2.34 25.88 -39.53
C GLY A 457 -3.59 26.69 -39.12
N GLY A 458 -4.71 26.02 -38.85
CA GLY A 458 -5.87 26.62 -38.21
C GLY A 458 -5.58 26.99 -36.75
N ARG A 459 -6.27 28.02 -36.26
CA ARG A 459 -6.15 28.46 -34.87
C ARG A 459 -7.47 29.03 -34.39
N LEU A 460 -7.93 28.57 -33.23
CA LEU A 460 -9.13 29.08 -32.57
C LEU A 460 -8.80 29.78 -31.26
N SER A 461 -9.65 30.72 -30.84
CA SER A 461 -9.75 31.18 -29.46
C SER A 461 -11.09 30.77 -28.84
N LEU A 462 -11.04 30.45 -27.54
CA LEU A 462 -12.21 30.25 -26.72
C LEU A 462 -12.47 31.52 -25.92
N ASP A 463 -13.65 32.10 -26.13
CA ASP A 463 -14.00 33.40 -25.59
C ASP A 463 -15.29 33.30 -24.76
N LEU A 464 -15.47 34.22 -23.82
CA LEU A 464 -16.74 34.44 -23.12
C LEU A 464 -17.28 35.83 -23.47
N ASN A 465 -18.60 35.91 -23.63
CA ASN A 465 -19.36 37.14 -23.80
C ASN A 465 -18.83 38.02 -24.94
N ALA A 466 -18.79 37.45 -26.15
CA ALA A 466 -18.37 38.13 -27.37
C ALA A 466 -16.94 38.71 -27.31
N GLY A 467 -15.98 37.90 -26.83
CA GLY A 467 -14.57 38.29 -26.77
C GLY A 467 -14.19 39.14 -25.55
N ALA A 468 -15.15 39.49 -24.68
CA ALA A 468 -14.86 40.27 -23.47
C ALA A 468 -13.88 39.56 -22.52
N THR A 469 -13.84 38.22 -22.55
CA THR A 469 -12.83 37.44 -21.85
C THR A 469 -12.34 36.32 -22.76
N VAL A 470 -11.07 36.37 -23.16
CA VAL A 470 -10.43 35.29 -23.92
C VAL A 470 -9.83 34.31 -22.92
N LEU A 471 -10.31 33.06 -22.94
CA LEU A 471 -9.88 32.01 -22.02
C LEU A 471 -8.62 31.27 -22.51
N GLY A 472 -8.37 31.27 -23.81
CA GLY A 472 -7.19 30.63 -24.39
C GLY A 472 -7.25 30.52 -25.91
N THR A 473 -6.13 30.09 -26.51
CA THR A 473 -6.03 29.80 -27.94
C THR A 473 -5.51 28.38 -28.16
N VAL A 474 -5.88 27.75 -29.28
CA VAL A 474 -5.44 26.41 -29.66
C VAL A 474 -5.02 26.41 -31.12
N ASP A 475 -3.80 25.95 -31.38
CA ASP A 475 -3.33 25.63 -32.72
C ASP A 475 -3.86 24.26 -33.13
N LEU A 476 -4.40 24.17 -34.35
CA LEU A 476 -5.04 22.96 -34.87
C LEU A 476 -4.06 22.19 -35.76
N PRO A 477 -3.79 20.90 -35.45
CA PRO A 477 -2.84 20.10 -36.21
C PRO A 477 -3.41 19.72 -37.57
N ALA A 478 -2.52 19.39 -38.51
CA ALA A 478 -2.92 18.71 -39.74
C ALA A 478 -3.43 17.31 -39.40
N THR A 479 -4.63 16.97 -39.88
CA THR A 479 -5.24 15.65 -39.76
C THR A 479 -5.23 14.87 -41.08
N GLY A 480 -4.78 15.51 -42.16
CA GLY A 480 -4.62 14.88 -43.47
C GLY A 480 -5.92 14.77 -44.29
N GLY A 481 -7.04 15.34 -43.81
CA GLY A 481 -8.30 15.38 -44.54
C GLY A 481 -9.36 16.23 -43.86
N TRP A 482 -10.29 16.80 -44.64
CA TRP A 482 -11.43 17.60 -44.15
C TRP A 482 -12.41 16.82 -43.28
N GLN A 483 -12.37 15.49 -43.39
CA GLN A 483 -13.19 14.56 -42.63
C GLN A 483 -12.33 13.54 -41.86
N SER A 484 -11.05 13.86 -41.66
CA SER A 484 -10.14 13.11 -40.79
C SER A 484 -10.10 13.80 -39.43
N TRP A 485 -10.71 13.19 -38.42
CA TRP A 485 -11.02 13.88 -37.17
C TRP A 485 -10.02 13.56 -36.04
N THR A 486 -9.63 14.57 -35.29
CA THR A 486 -8.88 14.43 -34.03
C THR A 486 -9.51 15.29 -32.94
N THR A 487 -9.16 15.00 -31.69
CA THR A 487 -9.61 15.81 -30.54
C THR A 487 -8.41 16.53 -29.94
N VAL A 488 -8.45 17.86 -29.98
CA VAL A 488 -7.47 18.72 -29.29
C VAL A 488 -8.08 19.26 -28.00
N SER A 489 -7.26 19.65 -27.04
CA SER A 489 -7.78 20.20 -25.77
C SER A 489 -6.82 21.18 -25.12
N HIS A 490 -7.36 22.06 -24.28
CA HIS A 490 -6.59 22.83 -23.32
C HIS A 490 -7.35 22.97 -22.01
N THR A 491 -6.70 23.53 -21.00
CA THR A 491 -7.29 23.79 -19.68
C THR A 491 -7.46 25.29 -19.47
N VAL A 492 -8.61 25.70 -18.95
CA VAL A 492 -8.97 27.09 -18.65
C VAL A 492 -9.43 27.22 -17.20
N ASN A 493 -9.27 28.40 -16.62
CA ASN A 493 -9.91 28.73 -15.35
C ASN A 493 -11.11 29.65 -15.62
N VAL A 494 -12.27 29.29 -15.09
CA VAL A 494 -13.53 30.01 -15.30
C VAL A 494 -14.20 30.23 -13.95
N THR A 495 -14.74 31.42 -13.74
CA THR A 495 -15.58 31.73 -12.58
C THR A 495 -16.96 31.09 -12.75
N ALA A 496 -17.58 30.64 -11.65
CA ALA A 496 -18.93 30.08 -11.71
C ALA A 496 -19.91 31.09 -12.36
N GLY A 497 -20.73 30.62 -13.28
CA GLY A 497 -21.71 31.46 -13.96
C GLY A 497 -22.16 30.90 -15.30
N THR A 498 -23.17 31.54 -15.86
CA THR A 498 -23.68 31.24 -17.21
C THR A 498 -23.14 32.26 -18.19
N TYR A 499 -22.58 31.80 -19.29
CA TYR A 499 -21.90 32.63 -20.28
C TYR A 499 -22.38 32.35 -21.70
N ASN A 500 -22.14 33.32 -22.59
CA ASN A 500 -22.16 33.07 -24.02
C ASN A 500 -20.74 32.65 -24.43
N VAL A 501 -20.54 31.37 -24.71
CA VAL A 501 -19.24 30.83 -25.12
C VAL A 501 -19.05 31.09 -26.61
N GLY A 502 -17.89 31.62 -26.98
CA GLY A 502 -17.51 31.90 -28.37
C GLY A 502 -16.35 31.02 -28.81
N ILE A 503 -16.44 30.51 -30.05
CA ILE A 503 -15.33 29.92 -30.79
C ILE A 503 -15.01 30.89 -31.92
N TYR A 504 -13.85 31.53 -31.86
CA TYR A 504 -13.40 32.52 -32.85
C TYR A 504 -12.20 31.98 -33.63
N ALA A 505 -12.27 32.06 -34.96
CA ALA A 505 -11.21 31.57 -35.85
C ALA A 505 -10.15 32.67 -36.03
N GLN A 506 -9.02 32.55 -35.32
CA GLN A 506 -7.85 33.40 -35.55
C GLN A 506 -7.16 33.06 -36.87
N ALA A 507 -7.22 31.78 -37.27
CA ALA A 507 -6.84 31.30 -38.59
C ALA A 507 -7.82 30.22 -39.04
N GLY A 508 -8.25 30.29 -40.30
CA GLY A 508 -9.18 29.34 -40.92
C GLY A 508 -8.54 28.03 -41.37
N GLY A 509 -9.23 27.27 -42.22
CA GLY A 509 -8.71 26.04 -42.83
C GLY A 509 -8.91 24.78 -41.98
N TRP A 510 -10.04 24.69 -41.28
CA TRP A 510 -10.42 23.56 -40.45
C TRP A 510 -11.95 23.38 -40.42
N ASN A 511 -12.36 22.15 -40.12
CA ASN A 511 -13.73 21.76 -39.82
C ASN A 511 -13.85 21.46 -38.32
N PHE A 512 -15.05 21.63 -37.78
CA PHE A 512 -15.34 21.56 -36.35
C PHE A 512 -16.64 20.78 -36.11
N ASN A 513 -16.57 19.71 -35.32
CA ASN A 513 -17.71 18.82 -35.08
C ASN A 513 -18.40 19.12 -33.75
N TRP A 514 -17.65 19.18 -32.65
CA TRP A 514 -18.21 19.45 -31.33
C TRP A 514 -17.13 19.96 -30.37
N PHE A 515 -17.56 20.59 -29.28
CA PHE A 515 -16.69 20.78 -28.11
C PHE A 515 -17.31 20.20 -26.84
N ARG A 516 -16.43 19.83 -25.91
CA ARG A 516 -16.81 19.29 -24.61
C ARG A 516 -16.16 20.09 -23.50
N ILE A 517 -16.95 20.46 -22.51
CA ILE A 517 -16.50 21.14 -21.30
C ILE A 517 -16.54 20.12 -20.17
N THR A 518 -15.39 19.83 -19.56
CA THR A 518 -15.28 18.89 -18.45
C THR A 518 -14.62 19.60 -17.27
N ARG A 519 -15.27 19.62 -16.11
CA ARG A 519 -14.65 20.15 -14.88
C ARG A 519 -13.45 19.29 -14.47
N LEU A 520 -12.40 19.89 -13.92
CA LEU A 520 -11.21 19.17 -13.41
C LEU A 520 -11.19 19.08 -11.88
#